data_AF-A0AAE4JQE9-F1
#
_entry.id   AF-A0AAE4JQE9-F1
#
_cell.length_a   1.000
_cell.length_b   1.000
_cell.length_c   1.000
_cell.angle_alpha   90.00
_cell.angle_beta   90.00
_cell.angle_gamma   90.00
#
_symmetry.space_group_name_H-M   'P 1'
#
loop_
_entity.id
_entity.type
_entity.pdbx_description
1 polymer ?
#
loop_
_entity_poly.entity_id
_entity_poly.type
_entity_poly.pdbx_seq_one_letter_code
_entity_poly.pdbx_strand_id
1 'polypeptide(L)'
;MIALLFIPLLCSAGTPPQNVELLSIKAGQGETNAQFLLGTLYLTGRYGVNKDIEKGKYYLLIAAGKGDSDAKRFLALQYYNEKNYFAFLNLFSEYCLDIIEQNPD
;
A
#
# COMPACT_ATOMS: atom_id res chain seq x y z
N MET A 1 -6.34 -2.74 50.35
CA MET A 1 -7.44 -3.54 49.81
C MET A 1 -7.45 -3.36 48.31
N ILE A 2 -6.87 -4.33 47.60
CA ILE A 2 -6.67 -4.33 46.15
C ILE A 2 -7.99 -4.73 45.50
N ALA A 3 -8.54 -3.90 44.62
CA ALA A 3 -9.58 -4.32 43.68
C ALA A 3 -9.03 -4.07 42.27
N LEU A 4 -8.34 -5.10 41.78
CA LEU A 4 -7.89 -5.27 40.41
C LEU A 4 -9.11 -5.48 39.48
N LEU A 5 -8.98 -4.92 38.27
CA LEU A 5 -9.56 -5.39 37.01
C LEU A 5 -11.08 -5.18 36.77
N PHE A 6 -11.38 -4.19 35.93
CA PHE A 6 -12.37 -4.35 34.86
C PHE A 6 -11.88 -3.61 33.61
N ILE A 7 -10.88 -4.21 32.95
CA ILE A 7 -10.63 -3.99 31.52
C ILE A 7 -11.56 -4.98 30.82
N PRO A 8 -12.66 -4.58 30.17
CA PRO A 8 -13.33 -5.46 29.24
C PRO A 8 -12.49 -5.55 27.98
N LEU A 9 -11.62 -6.55 27.96
CA LEU A 9 -10.99 -7.07 26.76
C LEU A 9 -12.06 -7.83 25.95
N LEU A 10 -12.06 -7.61 24.64
CA LEU A 10 -12.64 -8.40 23.54
C LEU A 10 -14.11 -8.18 23.11
N CYS A 11 -14.24 -7.33 22.09
CA CYS A 11 -14.82 -7.73 20.80
C CYS A 11 -14.07 -6.93 19.70
N SER A 12 -12.91 -7.41 19.23
CA SER A 12 -12.71 -8.24 18.04
C SER A 12 -13.01 -7.55 16.69
N ALA A 13 -12.25 -6.50 16.38
CA ALA A 13 -11.81 -6.26 15.02
C ALA A 13 -10.32 -6.01 15.11
N GLY A 14 -9.51 -6.70 14.31
CA GLY A 14 -8.07 -6.45 14.24
C GLY A 14 -7.86 -5.01 13.85
N THR A 15 -7.66 -4.12 14.83
CA THR A 15 -7.20 -2.77 14.57
C THR A 15 -5.89 -2.94 13.84
N PRO A 16 -5.74 -2.43 12.61
CA PRO A 16 -4.43 -2.34 11.99
C PRO A 16 -3.50 -1.69 13.02
N PRO A 17 -2.24 -2.12 13.13
CA PRO A 17 -1.28 -1.43 13.99
C PRO A 17 -1.43 0.08 13.81
N GLN A 18 -1.34 0.87 14.88
CA GLN A 18 -1.44 2.34 14.80
C GLN A 18 -0.58 2.94 13.66
N ASN A 19 0.53 2.27 13.33
CA ASN A 19 1.39 2.62 12.20
C ASN A 19 0.69 2.52 10.83
N VAL A 20 -0.21 1.57 10.60
CA VAL A 20 -0.89 1.35 9.32
C VAL A 20 -2.00 2.35 9.09
N GLU A 21 -2.73 2.72 10.14
CA GLU A 21 -3.75 3.77 10.07
C GLU A 21 -3.10 5.12 9.75
N LEU A 22 -2.03 5.47 10.48
CA LEU A 22 -1.24 6.67 10.21
C LEU A 22 -0.65 6.66 8.79
N LEU A 23 -0.14 5.52 8.32
CA LEU A 23 0.35 5.37 6.95
C LEU A 23 -0.76 5.52 5.92
N SER A 24 -1.97 5.05 6.20
CA SER A 24 -3.12 5.20 5.31
C SER A 24 -3.52 6.67 5.15
N ILE A 25 -3.50 7.43 6.24
CA ILE A 25 -3.75 8.88 6.22
C ILE A 25 -2.68 9.58 5.37
N LYS A 26 -1.40 9.34 5.66
CA LYS A 26 -0.27 9.93 4.93
C LYS A 26 -0.27 9.55 3.44
N ALA A 27 -0.59 8.29 3.14
CA ALA A 27 -0.72 7.80 1.77
C ALA A 27 -1.87 8.49 1.03
N GLY A 28 -3.00 8.74 1.70
CA GLY A 28 -4.13 9.50 1.18
C GLY A 28 -3.84 10.99 0.97
N GLN A 29 -2.97 11.58 1.79
CA GLN A 29 -2.44 12.94 1.60
C GLN A 29 -1.41 13.05 0.46
N GLY A 30 -1.08 11.92 -0.16
CA GLY A 30 -0.17 11.89 -1.29
C GLY A 30 1.31 11.78 -0.93
N GLU A 31 1.66 11.46 0.32
CA GLU A 31 3.06 11.18 0.68
C GLU A 31 3.55 9.91 -0.02
N THR A 32 4.43 10.06 -1.01
CA THR A 32 4.97 8.96 -1.83
C THR A 32 5.58 7.84 -0.99
N ASN A 33 6.35 8.19 0.04
CA ASN A 33 6.97 7.21 0.94
C ASN A 33 5.93 6.39 1.72
N ALA A 34 4.82 7.03 2.13
CA ALA A 34 3.74 6.33 2.84
C ALA A 34 2.98 5.40 1.88
N GLN A 35 2.77 5.82 0.63
CA GLN A 35 2.18 4.98 -0.41
C GLN A 35 3.06 3.76 -0.69
N PHE A 36 4.36 3.95 -0.83
CA PHE A 36 5.31 2.85 -0.97
C PHE A 36 5.24 1.88 0.21
N LEU A 37 5.37 2.40 1.44
CA LEU A 37 5.42 1.56 2.63
C LEU A 37 4.09 0.82 2.84
N LEU A 38 2.95 1.48 2.67
CA LEU A 38 1.62 0.86 2.78
C LEU A 38 1.43 -0.23 1.71
N GLY A 39 1.90 0.02 0.49
CA GLY A 39 1.90 -0.98 -0.58
C GLY A 39 2.69 -2.23 -0.19
N THR A 40 3.92 -2.06 0.31
CA THR A 40 4.75 -3.20 0.76
C THR A 40 4.13 -3.95 1.94
N LEU A 41 3.45 -3.26 2.85
CA LEU A 41 2.77 -3.90 3.99
C LEU A 41 1.64 -4.81 3.51
N TYR A 42 0.80 -4.35 2.59
CA TYR A 42 -0.26 -5.16 2.00
C TYR A 42 0.29 -6.33 1.18
N LEU A 43 1.40 -6.18 0.46
CA LEU A 43 1.99 -7.30 -0.28
C LEU A 43 2.65 -8.36 0.61
N THR A 44 3.26 -7.92 1.71
CA THR A 44 4.01 -8.82 2.61
C THR A 44 3.16 -9.40 3.74
N GLY A 45 2.02 -8.79 4.05
CA GLY A 45 1.19 -9.17 5.19
C GLY A 45 1.90 -9.01 6.55
N ARG A 46 2.88 -8.11 6.62
CA ARG A 46 3.70 -7.93 7.84
C ARG A 46 2.98 -7.08 8.88
N TYR A 47 3.42 -7.22 10.13
CA TYR A 47 2.91 -6.44 11.27
C TYR A 47 1.41 -6.60 11.50
N GLY A 48 0.82 -7.77 11.23
CA GLY A 48 -0.61 -7.97 11.45
C GLY A 48 -1.52 -7.30 10.41
N VAL A 49 -0.94 -6.78 9.31
CA VAL A 49 -1.71 -6.40 8.13
C VAL A 49 -2.08 -7.65 7.36
N ASN A 50 -3.36 -7.81 7.03
CA ASN A 50 -3.78 -8.88 6.14
C ASN A 50 -3.20 -8.64 4.74
N LYS A 51 -2.64 -9.71 4.17
CA LYS A 51 -2.08 -9.65 2.83
C LYS A 51 -3.19 -9.34 1.82
N ASP A 52 -2.97 -8.31 1.02
CA ASP A 52 -3.87 -7.87 -0.05
C ASP A 52 -3.00 -7.47 -1.25
N ILE A 53 -2.94 -8.37 -2.24
CA ILE A 53 -2.04 -8.19 -3.39
C ILE A 53 -2.46 -7.01 -4.25
N GLU A 54 -3.76 -6.90 -4.54
CA GLU A 54 -4.30 -5.86 -5.41
C GLU A 54 -4.12 -4.49 -4.76
N LYS A 55 -4.47 -4.37 -3.48
CA LYS A 55 -4.29 -3.12 -2.74
C LYS A 55 -2.82 -2.74 -2.59
N GLY A 56 -1.95 -3.72 -2.39
CA GLY A 56 -0.51 -3.51 -2.34
C GLY A 56 0.07 -3.01 -3.67
N LYS A 57 -0.33 -3.63 -4.80
CA LYS A 57 0.04 -3.21 -6.15
C LYS A 57 -0.47 -1.79 -6.44
N TYR A 58 -1.70 -1.48 -6.06
CA TYR A 58 -2.31 -0.15 -6.22
C TYR A 58 -1.49 0.96 -5.56
N TYR A 59 -1.15 0.84 -4.26
CA TYR A 59 -0.38 1.88 -3.58
C TYR A 59 1.06 2.02 -4.12
N LEU A 60 1.68 0.90 -4.53
CA LEU A 60 2.98 0.94 -5.19
C LEU A 60 2.90 1.61 -6.56
N LEU A 61 1.81 1.41 -7.31
CA LEU A 61 1.58 2.03 -8.61
C LEU A 61 1.49 3.55 -8.46
N ILE A 62 0.79 4.02 -7.42
CA ILE A 62 0.71 5.44 -7.10
C ILE A 62 2.09 6.03 -6.79
N ALA A 63 2.85 5.37 -5.91
CA ALA A 63 4.20 5.82 -5.60
C ALA A 63 5.10 5.83 -6.84
N ALA A 64 5.02 4.79 -7.67
CA ALA A 64 5.79 4.66 -8.90
C ALA A 64 5.47 5.76 -9.92
N GLY A 65 4.19 6.11 -10.12
CA GLY A 65 3.83 7.20 -11.04
C GLY A 65 4.26 8.58 -10.53
N LYS A 66 4.43 8.77 -9.22
CA LYS A 66 5.08 9.97 -8.64
C LYS A 66 6.61 9.96 -8.74
N GLY A 67 7.19 8.97 -9.39
CA GLY A 67 8.63 8.89 -9.63
C GLY A 67 9.40 8.06 -8.61
N ASP A 68 8.74 7.39 -7.65
CA ASP A 68 9.42 6.52 -6.69
C ASP A 68 10.11 5.34 -7.39
N SER A 69 11.44 5.36 -7.40
CA SER A 69 12.27 4.35 -8.06
C SER A 69 12.19 2.99 -7.36
N ASP A 70 11.99 2.98 -6.04
CA ASP A 70 11.89 1.73 -5.28
C ASP A 70 10.55 1.05 -5.55
N ALA A 71 9.46 1.81 -5.66
CA ALA A 71 8.15 1.31 -6.05
C ALA A 71 8.16 0.74 -7.47
N LYS A 72 8.76 1.46 -8.44
CA LYS A 72 8.94 0.97 -9.82
C LYS A 72 9.71 -0.34 -9.84
N ARG A 73 10.84 -0.40 -9.13
CA ARG A 73 11.67 -1.60 -9.05
C ARG A 73 10.92 -2.76 -8.39
N PHE A 74 10.18 -2.49 -7.33
CA PHE A 74 9.42 -3.50 -6.61
C PHE A 74 8.34 -4.13 -7.49
N LEU A 75 7.55 -3.29 -8.19
CA LEU A 75 6.55 -3.76 -9.15
C LEU A 75 7.19 -4.55 -10.29
N ALA A 76 8.27 -4.02 -10.89
CA ALA A 76 8.98 -4.71 -11.95
C ALA A 76 9.47 -6.11 -11.53
N LEU A 77 10.02 -6.24 -10.31
CA LEU A 77 10.44 -7.53 -9.76
C LEU A 77 9.26 -8.48 -9.54
N GLN A 78 8.11 -7.97 -9.08
CA GLN A 78 6.92 -8.80 -8.89
C GLN A 78 6.39 -9.36 -10.21
N TYR A 79 6.23 -8.50 -11.22
CA TYR A 79 5.79 -8.92 -12.54
C TYR A 79 6.83 -9.78 -13.28
N TYR A 80 8.12 -9.56 -13.06
CA TYR A 80 9.18 -10.42 -13.58
C TYR A 80 9.09 -11.84 -13.02
N ASN A 81 8.88 -11.97 -11.70
CA ASN A 81 8.69 -13.27 -11.05
C ASN A 81 7.42 -13.99 -11.55
N GLU A 82 6.36 -13.23 -11.81
CA GLU A 82 5.11 -13.73 -12.42
C GLU A 82 5.26 -14.03 -13.94
N LYS A 83 6.43 -13.79 -14.54
CA LYS A 83 6.69 -13.86 -16.00
C LYS A 83 5.73 -13.00 -16.82
N ASN A 84 5.20 -11.93 -16.24
CA ASN A 84 4.15 -11.11 -16.81
C ASN A 84 4.58 -9.65 -16.97
N TYR A 85 5.69 -9.42 -17.67
CA TYR A 85 6.24 -8.08 -17.91
C TYR A 85 5.30 -7.18 -18.74
N PHE A 86 4.53 -7.77 -19.66
CA PHE A 86 3.58 -7.03 -20.47
C PHE A 86 2.47 -6.41 -19.62
N ALA A 87 1.96 -7.13 -18.61
CA ALA A 87 0.98 -6.58 -17.68
C ALA A 87 1.53 -5.43 -16.84
N PHE A 88 2.82 -5.45 -16.45
CA PHE A 88 3.45 -4.31 -15.78
C PHE A 88 3.43 -3.06 -16.65
N LEU A 89 3.88 -3.17 -17.91
CA LEU A 89 3.94 -2.03 -18.82
C LEU A 89 2.56 -1.46 -19.11
N ASN A 90 1.56 -2.32 -19.33
CA ASN A 90 0.19 -1.88 -19.57
C ASN A 90 -0.38 -1.18 -18.35
N LEU A 91 -0.26 -1.77 -17.15
CA LEU A 91 -0.76 -1.18 -15.91
C LEU A 91 -0.06 0.16 -15.60
N PHE A 92 1.26 0.23 -15.80
CA PHE A 92 2.01 1.46 -15.58
C PHE A 92 1.65 2.53 -16.59
N SER A 93 1.45 2.17 -17.86
CA SER A 93 1.00 3.08 -18.91
C SER A 93 -0.41 3.60 -18.67
N GLU A 94 -1.36 2.72 -18.33
CA GLU A 94 -2.75 3.07 -18.00
C GLU A 94 -2.78 4.05 -16.82
N TYR A 95 -2.02 3.76 -15.77
CA TYR A 95 -1.91 4.66 -14.63
C TYR A 95 -1.30 6.03 -14.97
N CYS A 96 -0.27 6.07 -15.82
CA CYS A 96 0.31 7.34 -16.27
C CYS A 96 -0.72 8.17 -17.05
N LEU A 97 -1.57 7.53 -17.86
CA LEU A 97 -2.64 8.20 -18.60
C LEU A 97 -3.74 8.72 -17.66
N ASP A 98 -4.16 7.93 -16.68
CA ASP A 98 -5.16 8.32 -15.68
C ASP A 98 -4.73 9.57 -14.88
N ILE A 99 -3.44 9.68 -14.52
CA ILE A 99 -2.91 10.88 -13.86
C ILE A 99 -3.01 12.12 -14.76
N ILE A 100 -2.72 11.95 -16.05
CA ILE A 100 -2.78 13.04 -17.05
C ILE A 100 -4.23 13.48 -17.25
N GLU A 101 -5.19 12.55 -17.26
CA GLU A 101 -6.62 12.87 -17.44
C GLU A 101 -7.27 13.49 -16.19
N GLN A 102 -6.82 13.12 -14.98
CA GLN A 102 -7.33 13.69 -13.72
C GLN A 102 -6.74 15.06 -13.37
N ASN A 103 -5.63 15.45 -14.01
CA ASN A 103 -5.07 16.80 -13.93
C ASN A 103 -4.83 17.35 -15.34
N PRO A 104 -5.90 17.63 -16.10
CA PRO A 104 -5.77 18.35 -17.35
C PRO A 104 -5.36 19.79 -16.99
N ASP A 105 -4.32 20.30 -17.63
CA ASP A 105 -3.82 21.68 -17.43
C ASP A 105 -4.92 22.74 -17.46
#